data_AF-A0A1U8DGF5-F1
#
_entry.id   AF-A0A1U8DGF5-F1
#
_cell.length_a   1.000
_cell.length_b   1.000
_cell.length_c   1.000
_cell.angle_alpha   90.00
_cell.angle_beta   90.00
_cell.angle_gamma   90.00
#
_symmetry.space_group_name_H-M   'P 1'
#
loop_
_entity.id
_entity.type
_entity.pdbx_description
1 polymer ?
#
loop_
_entity_poly.entity_id
_entity_poly.type
_entity_poly.pdbx_seq_one_letter_code
_entity_poly.pdbx_strand_id
1 'polypeptide(L)'
;MFLGEFSCLVAFYLLMCRDRRRAEPILATAQPFNPLLFLPPALCDMTGTSIMYVALNMTSASSFQMLRGAVIIFTGLLSVAFLGRKLVLSQWLGIAVTIAGLVVVGLADLLNNQDEKHNLSEVITGDLLIIMAQVIVAIQMVLEEKFVYKHDVHPLRAVGTEGLFGFVILTLLLIPMYFIPAGSFGGNPRHVLEDALDAFCQVGRQPLIALALLGNISSIAFFNFAGISVTKEISATTRMVLDSLRTVVIWAVSLAVGWEVFHALQILGFLILLAGAALYNGLHQPLLARLARRPPAGTPGEQESLLHGERMPINADS
;
A
#
# COMPACT_ATOMS: atom_id res chain seq x y z
N MET A 1 15.04 2.99 -1.77
CA MET A 1 13.99 2.03 -1.37
C MET A 1 14.58 0.66 -1.04
N PHE A 2 15.05 -0.09 -2.04
CA PHE A 2 15.61 -1.44 -1.86
C PHE A 2 16.75 -1.59 -0.85
N LEU A 3 17.57 -0.54 -0.63
CA LEU A 3 18.57 -0.55 0.44
C LEU A 3 17.93 -0.68 1.84
N GLY A 4 16.77 -0.07 2.06
CA GLY A 4 16.00 -0.18 3.30
C GLY A 4 15.40 -1.58 3.47
N GLU A 5 14.83 -2.13 2.42
CA GLU A 5 14.31 -3.51 2.43
C GLU A 5 15.42 -4.53 2.64
N PHE A 6 16.57 -4.36 1.97
CA PHE A 6 17.75 -5.19 2.16
C PHE A 6 18.25 -5.14 3.62
N SER A 7 18.17 -3.98 4.27
CA SER A 7 18.51 -3.87 5.70
C SER A 7 17.63 -4.73 6.61
N CYS A 8 16.39 -5.05 6.21
CA CYS A 8 15.53 -6.00 6.94
C CYS A 8 16.14 -7.41 6.95
N LEU A 9 16.86 -7.81 5.88
CA LEU A 9 17.57 -9.09 5.85
C LEU A 9 18.70 -9.13 6.88
N VAL A 10 19.45 -8.04 7.00
CA VAL A 10 20.50 -7.88 8.01
C VAL A 10 19.89 -7.96 9.41
N ALA A 11 18.80 -7.23 9.66
CA ALA A 11 18.07 -7.29 10.92
C ALA A 11 17.56 -8.71 11.23
N PHE A 12 17.06 -9.44 10.23
CA PHE A 12 16.64 -10.83 10.38
C PHE A 12 17.77 -11.75 10.81
N TYR A 13 18.94 -11.69 10.17
CA TYR A 13 20.09 -12.50 10.57
C TYR A 13 20.64 -12.10 11.95
N LEU A 14 20.61 -10.80 12.31
CA LEU A 14 20.98 -10.36 13.65
C LEU A 14 20.04 -10.93 14.71
N LEU A 15 18.72 -10.92 14.44
CA LEU A 15 17.72 -11.53 15.31
C LEU A 15 17.92 -13.04 15.41
N MET A 16 18.18 -13.74 14.30
CA MET A 16 18.51 -15.16 14.32
C MET A 16 19.77 -15.46 15.14
N CYS A 17 20.83 -14.68 14.98
CA CYS A 17 22.06 -14.83 15.76
C CYS A 17 21.82 -14.62 17.26
N ARG A 18 20.90 -13.73 17.62
CA ARG A 18 20.50 -13.47 19.01
C ARG A 18 19.56 -14.56 19.54
N ASP A 19 18.66 -15.08 18.71
CA ASP A 19 17.69 -16.14 19.05
C ASP A 19 18.38 -17.50 19.19
N ARG A 20 19.42 -17.77 18.41
CA ARG A 20 20.29 -18.95 18.56
C ARG A 20 21.02 -18.98 19.91
N ARG A 21 21.10 -17.85 20.61
CA ARG A 21 21.64 -17.76 21.98
C ARG A 21 20.56 -17.93 23.06
N ARG A 22 19.27 -18.03 22.69
CA ARG A 22 18.16 -18.30 23.62
C ARG A 22 17.96 -19.80 23.83
N ALA A 23 17.46 -20.17 25.00
CA ALA A 23 17.16 -21.56 25.36
C ALA A 23 15.99 -22.15 24.56
N GLU A 24 15.02 -21.31 24.16
CA GLU A 24 13.90 -21.68 23.28
C GLU A 24 13.92 -20.77 22.04
N PRO A 25 14.36 -21.27 20.88
CA PRO A 25 14.43 -20.46 19.67
C PRO A 25 13.04 -20.33 19.02
N ILE A 26 12.57 -19.10 18.86
CA ILE A 26 11.25 -18.77 18.28
C ILE A 26 11.34 -18.70 16.74
N LEU A 27 12.51 -18.34 16.20
CA LEU A 27 12.72 -18.12 14.76
C LEU A 27 13.19 -19.38 14.01
N ALA A 28 13.47 -20.48 14.70
CA ALA A 28 14.13 -21.68 14.14
C ALA A 28 13.27 -22.49 13.14
N THR A 29 11.98 -22.18 13.00
CA THR A 29 11.04 -22.92 12.13
C THR A 29 11.05 -22.45 10.67
N ALA A 30 11.93 -21.51 10.29
CA ALA A 30 11.95 -20.98 8.94
C ALA A 30 12.37 -22.07 7.93
N GLN A 31 11.39 -22.64 7.24
CA GLN A 31 11.58 -23.65 6.21
C GLN A 31 12.58 -23.16 5.13
N PRO A 32 13.42 -24.05 4.58
CA PRO A 32 14.27 -23.70 3.45
C PRO A 32 13.38 -23.39 2.24
N PHE A 33 13.40 -22.14 1.79
CA PHE A 33 12.74 -21.72 0.56
C PHE A 33 13.77 -21.27 -0.47
N ASN A 34 13.46 -21.46 -1.75
CA ASN A 34 14.28 -20.97 -2.85
C ASN A 34 14.16 -19.44 -2.95
N PRO A 35 15.23 -18.66 -2.70
CA PRO A 35 15.17 -17.20 -2.71
C PRO A 35 14.67 -16.63 -4.04
N LEU A 36 14.96 -17.31 -5.15
CA LEU A 36 14.54 -16.95 -6.51
C LEU A 36 13.01 -16.80 -6.67
N LEU A 37 12.21 -17.35 -5.75
CA LEU A 37 10.76 -17.16 -5.77
C LEU A 37 10.34 -15.70 -5.58
N PHE A 38 11.16 -14.90 -4.87
CA PHE A 38 10.90 -13.48 -4.65
C PHE A 38 11.44 -12.58 -5.77
N LEU A 39 12.05 -13.14 -6.81
CA LEU A 39 12.54 -12.37 -7.95
C LEU A 39 11.40 -11.74 -8.77
N PRO A 40 10.29 -12.44 -9.12
CA PRO A 40 9.20 -11.82 -9.86
C PRO A 40 8.51 -10.67 -9.09
N PRO A 41 8.18 -10.81 -7.78
CA PRO A 41 7.73 -9.67 -6.97
C PRO A 41 8.70 -8.49 -7.00
N ALA A 42 10.00 -8.73 -6.80
CA ALA A 42 11.03 -7.68 -6.83
C ALA A 42 11.10 -6.94 -8.18
N LEU A 43 10.94 -7.66 -9.29
CA LEU A 43 10.89 -7.06 -10.63
C LEU A 43 9.63 -6.21 -10.82
N CYS A 44 8.48 -6.69 -10.35
CA CYS A 44 7.24 -5.93 -10.37
C CYS A 44 7.36 -4.66 -9.52
N ASP A 45 7.90 -4.76 -8.30
CA ASP A 45 8.10 -3.63 -7.40
C ASP A 45 9.01 -2.57 -8.00
N MET A 46 10.18 -3.00 -8.51
CA MET A 46 11.13 -2.11 -9.17
C MET A 46 10.50 -1.41 -10.37
N THR A 47 9.81 -2.17 -11.23
CA THR A 47 9.20 -1.63 -12.45
C THR A 47 8.05 -0.69 -12.12
N GLY A 48 7.15 -1.09 -11.22
CA GLY A 48 6.01 -0.29 -10.78
C GLY A 48 6.47 1.01 -10.15
N THR A 49 7.38 0.95 -9.18
CA THR A 49 7.93 2.12 -8.50
C THR A 49 8.68 3.06 -9.46
N SER A 50 9.43 2.53 -10.43
CA SER A 50 10.14 3.34 -11.42
C SER A 50 9.18 4.10 -12.33
N ILE A 51 8.15 3.42 -12.88
CA ILE A 51 7.12 4.06 -13.70
C ILE A 51 6.39 5.15 -12.90
N MET A 52 6.13 4.91 -11.62
CA MET A 52 5.52 5.88 -10.73
C MET A 52 6.35 7.13 -10.52
N TYR A 53 7.67 7.00 -10.33
CA TYR A 53 8.55 8.17 -10.20
C TYR A 53 8.66 8.96 -11.50
N VAL A 54 8.68 8.28 -12.66
CA VAL A 54 8.62 8.96 -13.96
C VAL A 54 7.31 9.74 -14.10
N ALA A 55 6.18 9.10 -13.77
CA ALA A 55 4.87 9.74 -13.86
C ALA A 55 4.70 10.92 -12.89
N LEU A 56 5.32 10.87 -11.70
CA LEU A 56 5.31 11.97 -10.74
C LEU A 56 5.93 13.26 -11.30
N ASN A 57 6.85 13.17 -12.26
CA ASN A 57 7.42 14.35 -12.93
C ASN A 57 6.48 14.95 -14.00
N MET A 58 5.44 14.21 -14.41
CA MET A 58 4.52 14.57 -15.51
C MET A 58 3.13 14.98 -15.01
N THR A 59 2.76 14.61 -13.78
CA THR A 59 1.46 14.95 -13.17
C THR A 59 1.65 15.63 -11.81
N SER A 60 0.57 16.14 -11.23
CA SER A 60 0.58 16.75 -9.90
C SER A 60 0.79 15.70 -8.79
N ALA A 61 1.41 16.11 -7.68
CA ALA A 61 1.62 15.22 -6.53
C ALA A 61 0.30 14.73 -5.92
N SER A 62 -0.76 15.54 -5.98
CA SER A 62 -2.08 15.19 -5.51
C SER A 62 -2.78 14.18 -6.44
N SER A 63 -2.77 14.37 -7.76
CA SER A 63 -3.25 13.36 -8.74
C SER A 63 -2.50 12.03 -8.58
N PHE A 64 -1.17 12.08 -8.43
CA PHE A 64 -0.34 10.91 -8.16
C PHE A 64 -0.82 10.13 -6.93
N GLN A 65 -1.03 10.80 -5.79
CA GLN A 65 -1.47 10.13 -4.56
C GLN A 65 -2.87 9.53 -4.68
N MET A 66 -3.76 10.18 -5.44
CA MET A 66 -5.16 9.77 -5.57
C MET A 66 -5.31 8.59 -6.54
N LEU A 67 -4.60 8.62 -7.67
CA LEU A 67 -4.58 7.53 -8.65
C LEU A 67 -3.94 6.25 -8.10
N ARG A 68 -3.05 6.35 -7.09
CA ARG A 68 -2.58 5.16 -6.35
C ARG A 68 -3.71 4.37 -5.69
N GLY A 69 -4.85 4.99 -5.36
CA GLY A 69 -6.03 4.29 -4.86
C GLY A 69 -6.58 3.24 -5.83
N ALA A 70 -6.26 3.34 -7.13
CA ALA A 70 -6.67 2.36 -8.14
C ALA A 70 -6.14 0.95 -7.87
N VAL A 71 -5.04 0.82 -7.11
CA VAL A 71 -4.41 -0.46 -6.79
C VAL A 71 -5.39 -1.44 -6.10
N ILE A 72 -6.38 -0.93 -5.35
CA ILE A 72 -7.41 -1.74 -4.69
C ILE A 72 -8.25 -2.53 -5.71
N ILE A 73 -8.58 -1.90 -6.84
CA ILE A 73 -9.40 -2.53 -7.89
C ILE A 73 -8.66 -3.72 -8.47
N PHE A 74 -7.42 -3.50 -8.92
CA PHE A 74 -6.60 -4.54 -9.54
C PHE A 74 -6.23 -5.63 -8.55
N THR A 75 -5.86 -5.27 -7.31
CA THR A 75 -5.51 -6.25 -6.26
C THR A 75 -6.72 -7.12 -5.91
N GLY A 76 -7.91 -6.53 -5.80
CA GLY A 76 -9.15 -7.26 -5.53
C GLY A 76 -9.50 -8.26 -6.65
N LEU A 77 -9.43 -7.82 -7.91
CA LEU A 77 -9.71 -8.68 -9.08
C LEU A 77 -8.67 -9.80 -9.23
N LEU A 78 -7.38 -9.47 -9.13
CA LEU A 78 -6.29 -10.44 -9.20
C LEU A 78 -6.31 -11.42 -8.02
N SER A 79 -6.74 -11.00 -6.84
CA SER A 79 -6.93 -11.90 -5.69
C SER A 79 -8.01 -12.96 -5.95
N VAL A 80 -9.10 -12.62 -6.65
CA VAL A 80 -10.10 -13.62 -7.08
C VAL A 80 -9.50 -14.60 -8.07
N ALA A 81 -8.76 -14.09 -9.07
CA ALA A 81 -8.19 -14.91 -10.14
C ALA A 81 -7.07 -15.84 -9.66
N PHE A 82 -6.14 -15.35 -8.82
CA PHE A 82 -4.92 -16.08 -8.45
C PHE A 82 -4.96 -16.78 -7.08
N LEU A 83 -5.77 -16.27 -6.14
CA LEU A 83 -5.92 -16.84 -4.78
C LEU A 83 -7.27 -17.54 -4.58
N GLY A 84 -8.20 -17.43 -5.53
CA GLY A 84 -9.51 -18.09 -5.46
C GLY A 84 -10.45 -17.53 -4.38
N ARG A 85 -10.23 -16.28 -3.94
CA ARG A 85 -11.11 -15.62 -2.97
C ARG A 85 -12.48 -15.32 -3.59
N LYS A 86 -13.53 -15.38 -2.76
CA LYS A 86 -14.87 -14.93 -3.13
C LYS A 86 -15.10 -13.52 -2.60
N LEU A 87 -15.32 -12.56 -3.50
CA LEU A 87 -15.66 -11.18 -3.12
C LEU A 87 -17.13 -11.11 -2.70
N VAL A 88 -17.38 -10.48 -1.56
CA VAL A 88 -18.75 -10.18 -1.11
C VAL A 88 -19.34 -9.00 -1.90
N LEU A 89 -20.67 -8.84 -1.88
CA LEU A 89 -21.35 -7.77 -2.62
C LEU A 89 -20.84 -6.37 -2.24
N SER A 90 -20.51 -6.14 -0.97
CA SER A 90 -19.95 -4.86 -0.51
C SER A 90 -18.59 -4.56 -1.13
N GLN A 91 -17.75 -5.58 -1.37
CA GLN A 91 -16.46 -5.42 -2.04
C GLN A 91 -16.63 -5.09 -3.52
N TRP A 92 -17.58 -5.73 -4.20
CA TRP A 92 -17.94 -5.37 -5.57
C TRP A 92 -18.45 -3.93 -5.69
N LEU A 93 -19.32 -3.52 -4.78
CA LEU A 93 -19.81 -2.14 -4.73
C LEU A 93 -18.66 -1.16 -4.42
N GLY A 94 -17.75 -1.51 -3.51
CA GLY A 94 -16.54 -0.73 -3.22
C GLY A 94 -15.64 -0.54 -4.44
N ILE A 95 -15.43 -1.60 -5.23
CA ILE A 95 -14.70 -1.52 -6.51
C ILE A 95 -15.40 -0.57 -7.48
N ALA A 96 -16.72 -0.69 -7.66
CA ALA A 96 -17.48 0.16 -8.58
C ALA A 96 -17.42 1.64 -8.18
N VAL A 97 -17.56 1.95 -6.88
CA VAL A 97 -17.42 3.31 -6.35
C VAL A 97 -16.00 3.84 -6.55
N THR A 98 -14.98 3.01 -6.34
CA THR A 98 -13.57 3.40 -6.55
C THR A 98 -13.31 3.74 -8.03
N ILE A 99 -13.87 2.96 -8.97
CA ILE A 99 -13.78 3.26 -10.41
C ILE A 99 -14.42 4.62 -10.72
N ALA A 100 -15.60 4.90 -10.18
CA ALA A 100 -16.25 6.20 -10.36
C ALA A 100 -15.40 7.34 -9.80
N GLY A 101 -14.77 7.14 -8.64
CA GLY A 101 -13.82 8.08 -8.05
C GLY A 101 -12.63 8.36 -8.98
N LEU A 102 -11.98 7.34 -9.53
CA LEU A 102 -10.88 7.50 -10.48
C LEU A 102 -11.27 8.30 -11.71
N VAL A 103 -12.46 8.05 -12.27
CA VAL A 103 -12.96 8.79 -13.43
C VAL A 103 -13.16 10.26 -13.09
N VAL A 104 -13.73 10.57 -11.93
CA VAL A 104 -13.91 11.97 -11.49
C VAL A 104 -12.57 12.66 -11.28
N VAL A 105 -11.59 11.97 -10.69
CA VAL A 105 -10.23 12.50 -10.47
C VAL A 105 -9.52 12.79 -11.80
N GLY A 106 -9.54 11.85 -12.74
CA GLY A 106 -8.93 12.07 -14.06
C GLY A 106 -9.62 13.17 -14.85
N LEU A 107 -10.96 13.26 -14.79
CA LEU A 107 -11.70 14.38 -15.41
C LEU A 107 -11.38 15.73 -14.74
N ALA A 108 -11.18 15.75 -13.41
CA ALA A 108 -10.81 16.96 -12.70
C ALA A 108 -9.44 17.47 -13.15
N ASP A 109 -8.46 16.59 -13.30
CA ASP A 109 -7.12 16.96 -13.75
C ASP A 109 -7.13 17.46 -15.20
N LEU A 110 -7.93 16.82 -16.06
CA LEU A 110 -8.14 17.26 -17.45
C LEU A 110 -8.77 18.65 -17.56
N LEU A 111 -9.76 18.95 -16.73
CA LEU A 111 -10.47 20.24 -16.75
C LEU A 111 -9.60 21.37 -16.19
N ASN A 112 -8.76 21.08 -15.21
CA ASN A 112 -7.95 22.09 -14.53
C ASN A 112 -6.75 22.55 -15.38
N ASN A 113 -6.30 21.72 -16.32
CA ASN A 113 -5.13 22.00 -17.15
C ASN A 113 -5.50 22.47 -18.58
N GLN A 114 -6.76 22.84 -18.84
CA GLN A 114 -7.25 23.17 -20.19
C GLN A 114 -6.59 24.39 -20.86
N ASP A 115 -5.96 25.26 -20.07
CA ASP A 115 -5.41 26.53 -20.56
C ASP A 115 -4.10 26.37 -21.35
N GLU A 116 -3.43 25.21 -21.28
CA GLU A 116 -2.15 24.95 -21.97
C GLU A 116 -2.12 23.55 -22.62
N LYS A 117 -2.40 23.48 -23.93
CA LYS A 117 -2.50 22.20 -24.68
C LYS A 117 -1.28 21.29 -24.58
N HIS A 118 -0.08 21.85 -24.40
CA HIS A 118 1.15 21.06 -24.28
C HIS A 118 1.28 20.38 -22.90
N ASN A 119 0.72 21.00 -21.85
CA ASN A 119 0.69 20.43 -20.49
C ASN A 119 -0.36 19.31 -20.38
N LEU A 120 -1.49 19.43 -21.09
CA LEU A 120 -2.55 18.40 -21.06
C LEU A 120 -2.06 17.02 -21.48
N SER A 121 -1.29 16.91 -22.56
CA SER A 121 -0.81 15.61 -23.05
C SER A 121 0.17 14.96 -22.07
N GLU A 122 0.97 15.76 -21.36
CA GLU A 122 1.93 15.30 -20.38
C GLU A 122 1.22 14.78 -19.13
N VAL A 123 0.26 15.54 -18.60
CA VAL A 123 -0.57 15.14 -17.45
C VAL A 123 -1.35 13.85 -17.73
N ILE A 124 -2.00 13.75 -18.90
CA ILE A 124 -2.73 12.54 -19.31
C ILE A 124 -1.79 11.34 -19.37
N THR A 125 -0.59 11.54 -19.94
CA THR A 125 0.38 10.46 -20.04
C THR A 125 0.87 10.04 -18.65
N GLY A 126 1.12 11.00 -17.74
CA GLY A 126 1.44 10.73 -16.33
C GLY A 126 0.34 9.93 -15.62
N ASP A 127 -0.91 10.33 -15.75
CA ASP A 127 -2.05 9.64 -15.13
C ASP A 127 -2.21 8.20 -15.63
N LEU A 128 -2.10 8.00 -16.95
CA LEU A 128 -2.13 6.66 -17.55
C LEU A 128 -0.95 5.79 -17.08
N LEU A 129 0.25 6.36 -16.99
CA LEU A 129 1.43 5.66 -16.46
C LEU A 129 1.23 5.25 -15.00
N ILE A 130 0.59 6.09 -14.16
CA ILE A 130 0.27 5.72 -12.77
C ILE A 130 -0.69 4.54 -12.71
N ILE A 131 -1.76 4.56 -13.53
CA ILE A 131 -2.73 3.46 -13.58
C ILE A 131 -2.04 2.16 -14.03
N MET A 132 -1.21 2.22 -15.06
CA MET A 132 -0.42 1.07 -15.52
C MET A 132 0.53 0.56 -14.43
N ALA A 133 1.18 1.46 -13.69
CA ALA A 133 2.01 1.06 -12.57
C ALA A 133 1.20 0.42 -11.44
N GLN A 134 -0.03 0.89 -11.16
CA GLN A 134 -0.89 0.26 -10.15
C GLN A 134 -1.27 -1.17 -10.51
N VAL A 135 -1.38 -1.52 -11.80
CA VAL A 135 -1.57 -2.92 -12.23
C VAL A 135 -0.35 -3.77 -11.85
N ILE A 136 0.86 -3.27 -12.10
CA ILE A 136 2.11 -3.98 -11.78
C ILE A 136 2.27 -4.15 -10.27
N VAL A 137 2.01 -3.09 -9.49
CA VAL A 137 2.03 -3.13 -8.02
C VAL A 137 0.96 -4.11 -7.50
N ALA A 138 -0.23 -4.15 -8.09
CA ALA A 138 -1.25 -5.12 -7.70
C ALA A 138 -0.81 -6.57 -7.96
N ILE A 139 -0.11 -6.83 -9.09
CA ILE A 139 0.47 -8.15 -9.37
C ILE A 139 1.51 -8.51 -8.30
N GLN A 140 2.42 -7.60 -7.96
CA GLN A 140 3.38 -7.79 -6.87
C GLN A 140 2.67 -8.18 -5.58
N MET A 141 1.68 -7.40 -5.13
CA MET A 141 0.97 -7.64 -3.86
C MET A 141 0.31 -9.02 -3.81
N VAL A 142 -0.29 -9.47 -4.92
CA VAL A 142 -0.94 -10.78 -5.03
C VAL A 142 0.09 -11.92 -5.06
N LEU A 143 1.22 -11.73 -5.75
CA LEU A 143 2.32 -12.70 -5.75
C LEU A 143 2.96 -12.83 -4.36
N GLU A 144 3.24 -11.71 -3.69
CA GLU A 144 3.74 -11.67 -2.32
C GLU A 144 2.82 -12.46 -1.39
N GLU A 145 1.51 -12.17 -1.41
CA GLU A 145 0.54 -12.88 -0.58
C GLU A 145 0.55 -14.38 -0.85
N LYS A 146 0.53 -14.78 -2.12
CA LYS A 146 0.56 -16.19 -2.52
C LYS A 146 1.82 -16.90 -2.04
N PHE A 147 2.99 -16.26 -2.12
CA PHE A 147 4.25 -16.89 -1.75
C PHE A 147 4.50 -16.90 -0.26
N VAL A 148 4.19 -15.80 0.44
CA VAL A 148 4.31 -15.69 1.90
C VAL A 148 3.36 -16.68 2.57
N TYR A 149 2.12 -16.82 2.10
CA TYR A 149 1.16 -17.77 2.65
C TYR A 149 1.53 -19.22 2.34
N LYS A 150 1.96 -19.54 1.11
CA LYS A 150 2.28 -20.91 0.70
C LYS A 150 3.53 -21.49 1.39
N HIS A 151 4.54 -20.65 1.65
CA HIS A 151 5.82 -21.09 2.20
C HIS A 151 6.04 -20.65 3.65
N ASP A 152 5.03 -20.05 4.28
CA ASP A 152 5.06 -19.51 5.66
C ASP A 152 6.35 -18.74 5.98
N VAL A 153 6.76 -17.88 5.04
CA VAL A 153 8.03 -17.15 5.18
C VAL A 153 7.87 -16.06 6.24
N HIS A 154 8.91 -15.86 7.06
CA HIS A 154 8.94 -14.74 8.01
C HIS A 154 8.96 -13.40 7.24
N PRO A 155 8.09 -12.42 7.56
CA PRO A 155 7.98 -11.15 6.84
C PRO A 155 9.33 -10.44 6.63
N LEU A 156 10.16 -10.40 7.67
CA LEU A 156 11.48 -9.76 7.63
C LEU A 156 12.44 -10.43 6.63
N ARG A 157 12.34 -11.76 6.45
CA ARG A 157 13.15 -12.51 5.48
C ARG A 157 12.62 -12.32 4.06
N ALA A 158 11.29 -12.29 3.88
CA ALA A 158 10.65 -12.02 2.59
C ALA A 158 11.05 -10.64 2.02
N VAL A 159 10.80 -9.57 2.79
CA VAL A 159 11.20 -8.20 2.44
C VAL A 159 12.70 -8.10 2.19
N GLY A 160 13.49 -8.76 3.05
CA GLY A 160 14.94 -8.76 2.92
C GLY A 160 15.45 -9.39 1.62
N THR A 161 14.84 -10.50 1.18
CA THR A 161 15.21 -11.15 -0.08
C THR A 161 14.78 -10.35 -1.30
N GLU A 162 13.61 -9.75 -1.27
CA GLU A 162 13.14 -8.84 -2.32
C GLU A 162 14.04 -7.61 -2.44
N GLY A 163 14.35 -6.98 -1.30
CA GLY A 163 15.31 -5.90 -1.17
C GLY A 163 16.67 -6.22 -1.76
N LEU A 164 17.18 -7.44 -1.53
CA LEU A 164 18.45 -7.89 -2.09
C LEU A 164 18.40 -7.97 -3.63
N PHE A 165 17.38 -8.60 -4.21
CA PHE A 165 17.26 -8.70 -5.67
C PHE A 165 17.11 -7.32 -6.31
N GLY A 166 16.20 -6.48 -5.78
CA GLY A 166 16.02 -5.13 -6.31
C GLY A 166 17.26 -4.26 -6.15
N PHE A 167 17.99 -4.38 -5.03
CA PHE A 167 19.26 -3.66 -4.84
C PHE A 167 20.32 -4.08 -5.86
N VAL A 168 20.49 -5.38 -6.09
CA VAL A 168 21.46 -5.89 -7.08
C VAL A 168 21.08 -5.45 -8.49
N ILE A 169 19.82 -5.61 -8.88
CA ILE A 169 19.34 -5.27 -10.23
C ILE A 169 19.46 -3.77 -10.49
N LEU A 170 19.01 -2.92 -9.55
CA LEU A 170 19.15 -1.46 -9.71
C LEU A 170 20.60 -1.02 -9.73
N THR A 171 21.48 -1.61 -8.91
CA THR A 171 22.91 -1.27 -8.94
C THR A 171 23.52 -1.61 -10.29
N LEU A 172 23.13 -2.73 -10.91
CA LEU A 172 23.55 -3.08 -12.26
C LEU A 172 22.94 -2.15 -13.32
N LEU A 173 21.70 -1.69 -13.14
CA LEU A 173 21.01 -0.79 -14.05
C LEU A 173 21.56 0.64 -14.01
N LEU A 174 22.09 1.09 -12.86
CA LEU A 174 22.76 2.39 -12.74
C LEU A 174 23.98 2.51 -13.68
N ILE A 175 24.65 1.40 -14.00
CA ILE A 175 25.83 1.41 -14.88
C ILE A 175 25.47 1.91 -16.29
N PRO A 176 24.52 1.30 -17.04
CA PRO A 176 24.11 1.83 -18.34
C PRO A 176 23.40 3.19 -18.21
N MET A 177 22.57 3.42 -17.18
CA MET A 177 21.85 4.69 -17.00
C MET A 177 22.79 5.89 -16.83
N TYR A 178 23.99 5.67 -16.30
CA TYR A 178 25.05 6.69 -16.19
C TYR A 178 25.61 7.15 -17.55
N PHE A 179 25.52 6.33 -18.59
CA PHE A 179 26.02 6.66 -19.93
C PHE A 179 24.91 7.12 -20.89
N ILE A 180 23.64 6.91 -20.56
CA ILE A 180 22.51 7.26 -21.42
C ILE A 180 22.18 8.76 -21.27
N PRO A 181 22.20 9.55 -22.36
CA PRO A 181 21.75 10.94 -22.34
C PRO A 181 20.24 11.01 -22.09
N ALA A 182 19.82 11.85 -21.15
CA ALA A 182 18.42 11.99 -20.73
C ALA A 182 17.62 13.06 -21.47
N GLY A 183 18.27 13.86 -22.31
CA GLY A 183 17.61 14.96 -23.02
C GLY A 183 16.87 15.89 -22.04
N SER A 184 15.58 16.13 -22.28
CA SER A 184 14.71 16.96 -21.44
C SER A 184 14.41 16.37 -20.05
N PHE A 185 14.68 15.09 -19.82
CA PHE A 185 14.45 14.44 -18.51
C PHE A 185 15.64 14.61 -17.55
N GLY A 186 16.80 15.07 -18.03
CA GLY A 186 18.02 15.20 -17.23
C GLY A 186 18.28 16.62 -16.77
N GLY A 187 18.00 16.91 -15.49
CA GLY A 187 18.36 18.18 -14.83
C GLY A 187 19.79 18.22 -14.26
N ASN A 188 20.57 17.14 -14.41
CA ASN A 188 21.94 17.09 -13.90
C ASN A 188 22.94 17.77 -14.85
N PRO A 189 24.12 18.19 -14.35
CA PRO A 189 25.11 18.93 -15.15
C PRO A 189 25.62 18.21 -16.40
N ARG A 190 25.42 16.89 -16.46
CA ARG A 190 25.89 16.03 -17.55
C ARG A 190 24.77 15.62 -18.51
N HIS A 191 23.53 16.03 -18.25
CA HIS A 191 22.32 15.63 -18.96
C HIS A 191 22.21 14.12 -19.21
N VAL A 192 22.68 13.31 -18.25
CA VAL A 192 22.54 11.84 -18.26
C VAL A 192 21.32 11.42 -17.46
N LEU A 193 20.87 10.17 -17.62
CA LEU A 193 19.68 9.69 -16.92
C LEU A 193 19.88 9.64 -15.41
N GLU A 194 21.03 9.14 -14.96
CA GLU A 194 21.36 9.04 -13.54
C GLU A 194 22.83 9.36 -13.32
N ASP A 195 23.12 10.35 -12.45
CA ASP A 195 24.49 10.64 -12.00
C ASP A 195 24.66 10.26 -10.53
N ALA A 196 24.83 8.96 -10.30
CA ALA A 196 25.00 8.42 -8.96
C ALA A 196 26.27 8.97 -8.26
N LEU A 197 27.34 9.27 -9.03
CA LEU A 197 28.60 9.77 -8.45
C LEU A 197 28.43 11.20 -7.94
N ASP A 198 27.73 12.05 -8.69
CA ASP A 198 27.40 13.39 -8.21
C ASP A 198 26.48 13.33 -6.98
N ALA A 199 25.50 12.44 -6.97
CA ALA A 199 24.64 12.22 -5.80
C ALA A 199 25.47 11.84 -4.55
N PHE A 200 26.45 10.93 -4.66
CA PHE A 200 27.33 10.60 -3.53
C PHE A 200 28.18 11.80 -3.06
N CYS A 201 28.64 12.64 -3.98
CA CYS A 201 29.35 13.86 -3.63
C CYS A 201 28.45 14.86 -2.88
N GLN A 202 27.18 15.02 -3.30
CA GLN A 202 26.20 15.88 -2.63
C GLN A 202 25.91 15.40 -1.21
N VAL A 203 25.73 14.09 -1.02
CA VAL A 203 25.52 13.48 0.31
C VAL A 203 26.72 13.72 1.23
N GLY A 204 27.95 13.63 0.71
CA GLY A 204 29.16 13.88 1.48
C GLY A 204 29.37 15.35 1.87
N ARG A 205 28.90 16.29 1.03
CA ARG A 205 29.06 17.73 1.26
C ARG A 205 27.99 18.32 2.18
N GLN A 206 26.76 17.80 2.12
CA GLN A 206 25.64 18.30 2.92
C GLN A 206 25.10 17.21 3.86
N PRO A 207 25.45 17.25 5.17
CA PRO A 207 25.07 16.20 6.11
C PRO A 207 23.55 16.13 6.34
N LEU A 208 22.81 17.22 6.04
CA LEU A 208 21.36 17.25 6.12
C LEU A 208 20.71 16.31 5.08
N ILE A 209 21.31 16.18 3.88
CA ILE A 209 20.86 15.22 2.87
C ILE A 209 21.12 13.79 3.37
N ALA A 210 22.29 13.53 3.96
CA ALA A 210 22.61 12.23 4.52
C ALA A 210 21.60 11.84 5.63
N LEU A 211 21.26 12.78 6.52
CA LEU A 211 20.26 12.56 7.57
C LEU A 211 18.87 12.26 6.97
N ALA A 212 18.43 13.04 5.98
CA ALA A 212 17.16 12.83 5.30
C ALA A 212 17.11 11.45 4.59
N LEU A 213 18.20 11.05 3.94
CA LEU A 213 18.33 9.74 3.29
C LEU A 213 18.27 8.59 4.31
N LEU A 214 18.98 8.70 5.43
CA LEU A 214 18.93 7.69 6.50
C LEU A 214 17.53 7.56 7.10
N GLY A 215 16.86 8.70 7.33
CA GLY A 215 15.46 8.73 7.77
C GLY A 215 14.53 8.03 6.78
N ASN A 216 14.69 8.32 5.48
CA ASN A 216 13.89 7.70 4.43
C ASN A 216 14.14 6.18 4.32
N ILE A 217 15.41 5.74 4.33
CA ILE A 217 15.78 4.31 4.31
C ILE A 217 15.14 3.57 5.48
N SER A 218 15.23 4.15 6.69
CA SER A 218 14.65 3.56 7.90
C SER A 218 13.13 3.49 7.81
N SER A 219 12.47 4.57 7.38
CA SER A 219 11.01 4.62 7.20
C SER A 219 10.52 3.56 6.22
N ILE A 220 11.21 3.39 5.08
CA ILE A 220 10.87 2.39 4.06
C ILE A 220 11.03 0.97 4.61
N ALA A 221 12.08 0.70 5.38
CA ALA A 221 12.30 -0.60 6.00
C ALA A 221 11.14 -1.00 6.92
N PHE A 222 10.72 -0.08 7.81
CA PHE A 222 9.57 -0.28 8.69
C PHE A 222 8.26 -0.43 7.90
N PHE A 223 8.04 0.42 6.89
CA PHE A 223 6.84 0.38 6.07
C PHE A 223 6.68 -0.97 5.35
N ASN A 224 7.72 -1.47 4.69
CA ASN A 224 7.65 -2.73 3.97
C ASN A 224 7.54 -3.94 4.90
N PHE A 225 8.25 -3.93 6.04
CA PHE A 225 8.10 -4.98 7.05
C PHE A 225 6.66 -5.04 7.61
N ALA A 226 6.10 -3.90 8.00
CA ALA A 226 4.74 -3.82 8.49
C ALA A 226 3.72 -4.22 7.40
N GLY A 227 3.96 -3.78 6.15
CA GLY A 227 3.14 -4.12 4.99
C GLY A 227 3.04 -5.62 4.77
N ILE A 228 4.17 -6.32 4.64
CA ILE A 228 4.17 -7.79 4.47
C ILE A 228 3.58 -8.49 5.69
N SER A 229 3.79 -7.98 6.89
CA SER A 229 3.19 -8.54 8.11
C SER A 229 1.67 -8.48 8.07
N VAL A 230 1.08 -7.35 7.64
CA VAL A 230 -0.39 -7.24 7.43
C VAL A 230 -0.87 -8.18 6.33
N THR A 231 -0.11 -8.31 5.24
CA THR A 231 -0.45 -9.26 4.17
C THR A 231 -0.46 -10.70 4.67
N LYS A 232 0.50 -11.06 5.52
CA LYS A 232 0.62 -12.40 6.09
C LYS A 232 -0.51 -12.73 7.07
N GLU A 233 -0.81 -11.81 7.98
CA GLU A 233 -1.79 -12.05 9.07
C GLU A 233 -3.25 -11.83 8.64
N ILE A 234 -3.50 -10.96 7.66
CA ILE A 234 -4.86 -10.60 7.23
C ILE A 234 -5.02 -10.83 5.72
N SER A 235 -4.48 -9.94 4.89
CA SER A 235 -4.52 -10.06 3.43
C SER A 235 -3.79 -8.93 2.71
N ALA A 236 -3.40 -9.14 1.45
CA ALA A 236 -2.91 -8.07 0.58
C ALA A 236 -3.97 -6.97 0.35
N THR A 237 -5.24 -7.37 0.28
CA THR A 237 -6.35 -6.41 0.11
C THR A 237 -6.45 -5.45 1.30
N THR A 238 -6.26 -5.93 2.53
CA THR A 238 -6.24 -5.07 3.73
C THR A 238 -5.04 -4.13 3.72
N ARG A 239 -3.86 -4.60 3.31
CA ARG A 239 -2.67 -3.75 3.12
C ARG A 239 -2.96 -2.59 2.16
N MET A 240 -3.62 -2.84 1.03
CA MET A 240 -3.98 -1.79 0.06
C MET A 240 -4.98 -0.77 0.61
N VAL A 241 -5.87 -1.19 1.51
CA VAL A 241 -6.77 -0.26 2.22
C VAL A 241 -5.97 0.63 3.19
N LEU A 242 -5.04 0.05 3.96
CA LEU A 242 -4.18 0.83 4.86
C LEU A 242 -3.29 1.81 4.07
N ASP A 243 -2.78 1.40 2.92
CA ASP A 243 -2.03 2.26 2.02
C ASP A 243 -2.86 3.43 1.50
N SER A 244 -4.14 3.21 1.24
CA SER A 244 -5.08 4.27 0.84
C SER A 244 -5.43 5.21 2.00
N LEU A 245 -5.47 4.72 3.24
CA LEU A 245 -5.63 5.61 4.41
C LEU A 245 -4.42 6.53 4.58
N ARG A 246 -3.20 6.02 4.33
CA ARG A 246 -1.99 6.84 4.37
C ARG A 246 -2.05 7.99 3.35
N THR A 247 -2.53 7.75 2.13
CA THR A 247 -2.62 8.84 1.12
C THR A 247 -3.59 9.94 1.55
N VAL A 248 -4.69 9.59 2.22
CA VAL A 248 -5.63 10.56 2.84
C VAL A 248 -4.94 11.43 3.87
N VAL A 249 -4.14 10.83 4.76
CA VAL A 249 -3.43 11.58 5.80
C VAL A 249 -2.41 12.54 5.18
N ILE A 250 -1.63 12.09 4.20
CA ILE A 250 -0.63 12.93 3.51
C ILE A 250 -1.32 14.11 2.82
N TRP A 251 -2.39 13.84 2.08
CA TRP A 251 -3.16 14.88 1.39
C TRP A 251 -3.74 15.92 2.36
N ALA A 252 -4.38 15.47 3.45
CA ALA A 252 -4.99 16.36 4.43
C ALA A 252 -3.94 17.28 5.10
N VAL A 253 -2.76 16.74 5.41
CA VAL A 253 -1.65 17.52 5.96
C VAL A 253 -1.09 18.47 4.91
N SER A 254 -0.92 18.03 3.66
CA SER A 254 -0.43 18.88 2.56
C SER A 254 -1.32 20.11 2.35
N LEU A 255 -2.65 19.92 2.38
CA LEU A 255 -3.62 20.99 2.28
C LEU A 255 -3.56 21.93 3.51
N ALA A 256 -3.45 21.37 4.73
CA ALA A 256 -3.38 22.15 5.97
C ALA A 256 -2.13 23.02 6.06
N VAL A 257 -1.01 22.55 5.52
CA VAL A 257 0.26 23.31 5.46
C VAL A 257 0.27 24.31 4.28
N GLY A 258 -0.68 24.21 3.35
CA GLY A 258 -0.77 25.08 2.18
C GLY A 258 0.20 24.72 1.06
N TRP A 259 0.66 23.46 1.01
CA TRP A 259 1.51 22.94 -0.07
C TRP A 259 0.72 22.60 -1.33
N GLU A 260 -0.60 22.53 -1.26
CA GLU A 260 -1.49 22.20 -2.37
C GLU A 260 -2.61 23.23 -2.50
N VAL A 261 -3.02 23.54 -3.73
CA VAL A 261 -4.14 24.44 -4.03
C VAL A 261 -5.45 23.65 -3.99
N PHE A 262 -6.48 24.24 -3.37
CA PHE A 262 -7.78 23.60 -3.18
C PHE A 262 -8.56 23.52 -4.51
N HIS A 263 -8.73 22.30 -5.04
CA HIS A 263 -9.58 22.03 -6.20
C HIS A 263 -10.81 21.21 -5.78
N ALA A 264 -11.99 21.82 -5.88
CA ALA A 264 -13.24 21.23 -5.37
C ALA A 264 -13.61 19.89 -6.05
N LEU A 265 -13.33 19.74 -7.35
CA LEU A 265 -13.65 18.53 -8.10
C LEU A 265 -12.70 17.37 -7.77
N GLN A 266 -11.43 17.68 -7.52
CA GLN A 266 -10.44 16.69 -7.05
C GLN A 266 -10.83 16.15 -5.67
N ILE A 267 -11.29 17.02 -4.77
CA ILE A 267 -11.79 16.61 -3.44
C ILE A 267 -13.01 15.70 -3.56
N LEU A 268 -13.95 16.03 -4.45
CA LEU A 268 -15.11 15.18 -4.68
C LEU A 268 -14.68 13.78 -5.15
N GLY A 269 -13.80 13.71 -6.15
CA GLY A 269 -13.24 12.45 -6.63
C GLY A 269 -12.52 11.68 -5.52
N PHE A 270 -11.80 12.38 -4.66
CA PHE A 270 -11.12 11.81 -3.51
C PHE A 270 -12.06 11.22 -2.46
N LEU A 271 -13.13 11.94 -2.11
CA LEU A 271 -14.15 11.46 -1.18
C LEU A 271 -14.85 10.22 -1.71
N ILE A 272 -15.10 10.16 -3.02
CA ILE A 272 -15.66 8.98 -3.68
C ILE A 272 -14.68 7.80 -3.61
N LEU A 273 -13.38 8.01 -3.90
CA LEU A 273 -12.35 6.98 -3.75
C LEU A 273 -12.29 6.44 -2.31
N LEU A 274 -12.32 7.34 -1.32
CA LEU A 274 -12.28 6.98 0.09
C LEU A 274 -13.53 6.18 0.49
N ALA A 275 -14.71 6.59 0.02
CA ALA A 275 -15.95 5.86 0.25
C ALA A 275 -15.90 4.45 -0.36
N GLY A 276 -15.34 4.31 -1.56
CA GLY A 276 -15.14 3.02 -2.22
C GLY A 276 -14.21 2.09 -1.42
N ALA A 277 -13.07 2.61 -0.97
CA ALA A 277 -12.12 1.86 -0.12
C ALA A 277 -12.73 1.46 1.23
N ALA A 278 -13.46 2.38 1.87
CA ALA A 278 -14.14 2.10 3.14
C ALA A 278 -15.23 1.04 3.00
N LEU A 279 -16.01 1.12 1.92
CA LEU A 279 -17.05 0.16 1.59
C LEU A 279 -16.46 -1.24 1.32
N TYR A 280 -15.35 -1.29 0.57
CA TYR A 280 -14.61 -2.53 0.31
C TYR A 280 -14.16 -3.23 1.60
N ASN A 281 -13.68 -2.46 2.57
CA ASN A 281 -13.20 -2.99 3.85
C ASN A 281 -14.31 -3.30 4.87
N GLY A 282 -15.58 -3.14 4.49
CA GLY A 282 -16.68 -3.42 5.41
C GLY A 282 -16.88 -2.37 6.53
N LEU A 283 -16.24 -1.20 6.46
CA LEU A 283 -16.38 -0.13 7.47
C LEU A 283 -17.83 0.37 7.64
N HIS A 284 -18.67 0.15 6.64
CA HIS A 284 -20.11 0.42 6.70
C HIS A 284 -20.84 -0.46 7.73
N GLN A 285 -20.38 -1.69 8.01
CA GLN A 285 -21.06 -2.61 8.93
C GLN A 285 -21.12 -2.11 10.38
N PRO A 286 -20.01 -1.67 11.02
CA PRO A 286 -20.08 -1.10 12.36
C PRO A 286 -20.82 0.25 12.41
N LEU A 287 -20.76 1.05 11.34
CA LEU A 287 -21.50 2.31 11.25
C LEU A 287 -23.01 2.07 11.17
N LEU A 288 -23.45 1.14 10.33
CA LEU A 288 -24.85 0.71 10.21
C LEU A 288 -25.33 0.04 11.50
N ALA A 289 -24.50 -0.77 12.16
CA ALA A 289 -24.85 -1.35 13.46
C ALA A 289 -25.04 -0.29 14.56
N ARG A 290 -24.25 0.81 14.53
CA ARG A 290 -24.44 1.96 15.43
C ARG A 290 -25.68 2.79 15.09
N LEU A 291 -26.01 2.95 13.81
CA LEU A 291 -27.24 3.62 13.35
C LEU A 291 -28.50 2.77 13.61
N ALA A 292 -28.39 1.44 13.53
CA ALA A 292 -29.47 0.49 13.84
C ALA A 292 -29.72 0.35 15.35
N ARG A 293 -28.77 0.73 16.21
CA ARG A 293 -28.98 0.92 17.67
C ARG A 293 -29.70 2.24 17.97
N ARG A 294 -30.84 2.51 17.32
CA ARG A 294 -31.92 3.30 17.92
C ARG A 294 -32.65 2.38 18.91
N PRO A 295 -33.10 2.88 20.08
CA PRO A 295 -33.64 2.02 21.14
C PRO A 295 -34.87 1.27 20.61
N PRO A 296 -35.10 0.01 21.03
CA PRO A 296 -36.33 -0.67 20.66
C PRO A 296 -37.51 0.17 21.18
N ALA A 297 -38.39 0.58 20.27
CA ALA A 297 -39.68 1.11 20.62
C ALA A 297 -40.37 0.06 21.51
N GLY A 298 -40.78 0.48 22.71
CA GLY A 298 -41.19 -0.40 23.78
C GLY A 298 -42.28 -1.39 23.37
N THR A 299 -42.10 -2.63 23.80
CA THR A 299 -43.18 -3.58 24.01
C THR A 299 -43.07 -4.02 25.48
N PRO A 300 -43.85 -3.43 26.41
CA PRO A 300 -43.86 -3.88 27.79
C PRO A 300 -44.67 -5.17 27.86
N GLY A 301 -44.02 -6.31 28.12
CA GLY A 301 -44.75 -7.57 28.28
C GLY A 301 -43.95 -8.81 28.69
N GLU A 302 -42.64 -8.86 28.49
CA GLU A 302 -41.88 -10.11 28.70
C GLU A 302 -40.97 -10.16 29.95
N GLN A 303 -40.99 -9.14 30.80
CA GLN A 303 -40.12 -9.11 31.99
C GLN A 303 -40.75 -9.63 33.30
N GLU A 304 -42.06 -9.91 33.35
CA GLU A 304 -42.72 -10.40 34.59
C GLU A 304 -42.86 -11.93 34.69
N SER A 305 -42.59 -12.70 33.63
CA SER A 305 -42.80 -14.16 33.65
C SER A 305 -41.66 -14.94 34.34
N LEU A 306 -40.48 -14.35 34.52
CA LEU A 306 -39.29 -15.03 35.04
C LEU A 306 -39.08 -14.92 36.56
N LEU A 307 -39.96 -14.24 37.29
CA LEU A 307 -39.81 -14.02 38.74
C LEU A 307 -40.79 -14.83 39.62
N HIS A 308 -41.73 -15.59 39.05
CA HIS A 308 -42.77 -16.25 39.85
C HIS A 308 -42.94 -17.77 39.71
N GLY A 309 -42.03 -18.47 39.02
CA GLY A 309 -42.18 -19.90 38.78
C GLY A 309 -41.08 -20.78 39.36
N GLU A 310 -40.95 -20.91 40.69
CA GLU A 310 -40.39 -22.13 41.30
C GLU A 310 -40.58 -22.18 42.84
N ARG A 311 -41.61 -22.90 43.29
CA ARG A 311 -41.59 -23.69 44.53
C ARG A 311 -42.36 -25.00 44.28
N MET A 312 -41.64 -26.06 43.93
CA MET A 312 -42.10 -27.44 44.08
C MET A 312 -41.74 -27.93 45.49
N PRO A 313 -42.64 -28.58 46.24
CA PRO A 313 -42.26 -29.36 47.42
C PRO A 313 -41.86 -30.79 47.02
N ILE A 314 -40.73 -31.25 47.56
CA ILE A 314 -40.27 -32.64 47.48
C ILE A 314 -40.65 -33.35 48.79
N ASN A 315 -41.48 -34.40 48.65
CA ASN A 315 -41.78 -35.54 49.54
C ASN A 315 -42.31 -35.33 50.98
N ALA A 316 -43.46 -35.98 51.27
CA ALA A 316 -43.65 -36.81 52.48
C ALA A 316 -44.93 -37.69 52.35
N ASP A 317 -44.69 -39.00 52.27
CA ASP A 317 -45.37 -40.15 52.89
C ASP A 317 -46.91 -40.27 53.03
N SER A 318 -47.34 -41.51 52.74
CA SER A 318 -48.60 -42.25 53.05
C SER A 318 -49.73 -42.21 52.04
#